data_AF-A0A7Z9XJ31-F1
#
_entry.id   AF-A0A7Z9XJ31-F1
#
_cell.length_a   1.000
_cell.length_b   1.000
_cell.length_c   1.000
_cell.angle_alpha   90.00
_cell.angle_beta   90.00
_cell.angle_gamma   90.00
#
_symmetry.space_group_name_H-M   'P 1'
#
loop_
_entity.id
_entity.type
_entity.pdbx_description
1 polymer ?
#
loop_
_entity_poly.entity_id
_entity_poly.type
_entity_poly.pdbx_seq_one_letter_code
_entity_poly.pdbx_strand_id
1 'polypeptide(L)'
;MVDVGRHPNIELLTLSEVVDVKGYVGNFEITLRKHPRYITEDCTFCGECLERCNIFAEDEFNVNRGLRKAVYTPFLQSVPRQYVIDDKVCIHFSEEACQKCVEDCKKHAIDFSQVVEEETVHVGAIIAATGIRPYDPTGLYGYGDSRFPDVITSMELERM
;
A
#
# COMPACT_ATOMS: atom_id res chain seq x y z
N MET A 1 -6.40 6.03 14.00
CA MET A 1 -5.46 6.20 12.88
C MET A 1 -4.89 7.61 12.84
N VAL A 2 -5.74 8.66 12.86
CA VAL A 2 -5.27 10.06 12.83
C VAL A 2 -4.35 10.42 13.99
N ASP A 3 -4.67 9.97 15.21
CA ASP A 3 -3.87 10.29 16.41
C ASP A 3 -2.44 9.76 16.31
N VAL A 4 -2.28 8.51 15.84
CA VAL A 4 -0.96 7.88 15.66
C VAL A 4 -0.11 8.65 14.65
N GLY A 5 -0.71 9.11 13.55
CA GLY A 5 0.00 9.87 12.52
C GLY A 5 0.43 11.27 12.93
N ARG A 6 0.05 11.75 14.13
CA ARG A 6 0.43 13.08 14.66
C ARG A 6 1.06 13.01 16.05
N HIS A 7 1.33 11.81 16.55
CA HIS A 7 1.79 11.64 17.92
C HIS A 7 3.30 11.94 18.05
N PRO A 8 3.74 12.79 18.98
CA PRO A 8 5.13 13.26 19.05
C PRO A 8 6.15 12.16 19.39
N ASN A 9 5.70 11.08 20.04
CA ASN A 9 6.56 9.95 20.43
C ASN A 9 6.34 8.70 19.56
N ILE A 10 5.60 8.81 18.44
CA ILE A 10 5.40 7.68 17.52
C ILE A 10 5.82 8.11 16.13
N GLU A 11 6.78 7.39 15.58
CA GLU A 11 7.13 7.49 14.18
C GLU A 11 6.35 6.45 13.38
N LEU A 12 5.57 6.90 12.40
CA LEU A 12 4.74 6.04 11.57
C LEU A 12 5.43 5.78 10.23
N LEU A 13 6.04 4.61 10.10
CA LEU A 13 6.67 4.15 8.87
C LEU A 13 5.68 3.29 8.07
N THR A 14 5.11 3.86 7.01
CA THR A 14 4.22 3.16 6.08
C THR A 14 4.98 2.72 4.83
N LEU A 15 4.50 1.67 4.17
CA LEU A 15 5.23 1.00 3.08
C LEU A 15 6.62 0.51 3.52
N SER A 16 6.77 0.19 4.81
CA SER A 16 8.00 -0.33 5.39
C SER A 16 7.80 -1.74 5.93
N GLU A 17 8.82 -2.59 5.78
CA GLU A 17 8.85 -3.95 6.29
C GLU A 17 10.12 -4.20 7.12
N VAL A 18 10.02 -5.05 8.14
CA VAL A 18 11.19 -5.50 8.90
C VAL A 18 11.87 -6.61 8.11
N VAL A 19 13.14 -6.43 7.76
CA VAL A 19 13.91 -7.41 6.96
C VAL A 19 14.89 -8.22 7.79
N ASP A 20 15.43 -7.64 8.87
CA ASP A 20 16.37 -8.31 9.76
C ASP A 20 16.20 -7.83 11.20
N VAL A 21 16.40 -8.74 12.15
CA VAL A 21 16.36 -8.46 13.59
C VAL A 21 17.54 -9.15 14.25
N LYS A 22 18.46 -8.33 14.79
CA LYS A 22 19.63 -8.79 15.53
C LYS A 22 19.60 -8.28 16.97
N GLY A 23 20.40 -8.91 17.82
CA GLY A 23 20.57 -8.50 19.21
C GLY A 23 19.76 -9.34 20.20
N TYR A 24 19.40 -8.73 21.33
CA TYR A 24 18.74 -9.39 22.45
C TYR A 24 17.82 -8.42 23.19
N VAL A 25 17.05 -8.94 24.15
CA VAL A 25 16.08 -8.14 24.92
C VAL A 25 16.75 -6.91 25.55
N GLY A 26 16.23 -5.72 25.25
CA GLY A 26 16.77 -4.44 25.70
C GLY A 26 17.78 -3.80 24.73
N ASN A 27 18.27 -4.52 23.73
CA ASN A 27 19.20 -4.01 22.71
C ASN A 27 19.03 -4.76 21.38
N PHE A 28 17.96 -4.41 20.67
CA PHE A 28 17.71 -4.88 19.30
C PHE A 28 18.22 -3.88 18.28
N GLU A 29 18.78 -4.41 17.21
CA GLU A 29 19.11 -3.70 15.98
C GLU A 29 18.19 -4.27 14.89
N ILE A 30 17.32 -3.42 14.36
CA ILE A 30 16.30 -3.79 13.37
C ILE A 30 16.62 -3.09 12.08
N THR A 31 16.72 -3.86 11.00
CA THR A 31 16.80 -3.30 9.65
C THR A 31 15.39 -3.24 9.07
N LEU A 32 14.99 -2.03 8.68
CA LEU A 32 13.74 -1.72 8.03
C LEU A 32 14.00 -1.46 6.55
N ARG A 33 13.17 -2.03 5.68
CA ARG A 33 13.14 -1.70 4.26
C ARG A 33 11.93 -0.83 3.98
N LYS A 34 12.15 0.35 3.43
CA LYS A 34 11.12 1.30 3.02
C LYS A 34 10.96 1.23 1.50
N HIS A 35 9.78 0.83 1.06
CA HIS A 35 9.43 0.79 -0.35
C HIS A 35 9.08 2.19 -0.84
N PRO A 36 9.49 2.56 -2.07
CA PRO A 36 9.17 3.87 -2.63
C PRO A 36 7.67 4.01 -2.81
N ARG A 37 7.15 5.18 -2.45
CA ARG A 37 5.75 5.54 -2.72
C ARG A 37 5.60 6.13 -4.14
N TYR A 38 6.72 6.62 -4.68
CA TYR A 38 6.84 7.46 -5.87
C TYR A 38 6.07 8.77 -5.78
N ILE A 39 5.68 9.15 -4.56
CA ILE A 39 4.96 10.36 -4.23
C ILE A 39 5.57 10.94 -2.97
N THR A 40 5.92 12.22 -3.01
CA THR A 40 6.54 12.96 -1.91
C THR A 40 5.51 13.41 -0.88
N GLU A 41 6.00 13.96 0.22
CA GLU A 41 5.14 14.47 1.29
C GLU A 41 4.28 15.68 0.90
N ASP A 42 4.65 16.36 -0.19
CA ASP A 42 3.93 17.52 -0.74
C ASP A 42 2.57 17.19 -1.36
N CYS A 43 2.22 15.90 -1.45
CA CYS A 43 0.95 15.44 -1.97
C CYS A 43 -0.23 15.99 -1.16
N THR A 44 -1.14 16.70 -1.83
CA THR A 44 -2.34 17.29 -1.22
C THR A 44 -3.57 16.41 -1.28
N PHE A 45 -3.45 15.18 -1.81
CA PHE A 45 -4.57 14.25 -1.98
C PHE A 45 -5.72 14.80 -2.84
N CYS A 46 -5.42 15.54 -3.91
CA CYS A 46 -6.43 16.19 -4.77
C CYS A 46 -7.18 15.23 -5.71
N GLY A 47 -6.56 14.12 -6.14
CA GLY A 47 -7.17 13.12 -7.02
C GLY A 47 -6.96 13.33 -8.53
N GLU A 48 -6.34 14.44 -8.95
CA GLU A 48 -6.08 14.75 -10.37
C GLU A 48 -5.25 13.64 -11.06
N CYS A 49 -4.20 13.14 -10.40
CA CYS A 49 -3.39 12.04 -10.90
C CYS A 49 -4.17 10.71 -11.04
N LEU A 50 -5.18 10.50 -10.19
CA LEU A 50 -6.03 9.33 -10.22
C LEU A 50 -6.98 9.40 -11.40
N GLU A 51 -7.58 10.56 -11.71
CA GLU A 51 -8.44 10.72 -12.89
C GLU A 51 -7.69 10.44 -14.19
N ARG A 52 -6.44 10.91 -14.30
CA ARG A 52 -5.64 10.80 -15.52
C ARG A 52 -5.12 9.40 -15.82
N CYS A 53 -4.89 8.58 -14.79
CA CYS A 53 -4.38 7.22 -14.96
C CYS A 53 -5.46 6.30 -15.57
N ASN A 54 -5.12 5.60 -16.66
CA ASN A 54 -6.01 4.63 -17.33
C ASN A 54 -5.47 3.20 -17.25
N ILE A 55 -4.54 2.95 -16.33
CA ILE A 55 -4.01 1.62 -16.07
C ILE A 55 -4.70 1.09 -14.83
N PHE A 56 -5.23 -0.13 -14.93
CA PHE A 56 -6.04 -0.76 -13.90
C PHE A 56 -5.36 -2.01 -13.36
N ALA A 57 -5.60 -2.28 -12.08
CA ALA A 57 -5.19 -3.47 -11.34
C ALA A 57 -6.37 -3.99 -10.51
N GLU A 58 -6.29 -5.24 -10.08
CA GLU A 58 -7.23 -5.77 -9.10
C GLU A 58 -7.10 -5.00 -7.77
N ASP A 59 -8.22 -4.74 -7.11
CA ASP A 59 -8.24 -4.03 -5.84
C ASP A 59 -8.12 -5.00 -4.66
N GLU A 60 -6.92 -5.13 -4.11
CA GLU A 60 -6.64 -6.08 -3.02
C GLU A 60 -7.36 -5.70 -1.72
N PHE A 61 -7.66 -4.41 -1.49
CA PHE A 61 -8.41 -3.97 -0.31
C PHE A 61 -9.86 -4.45 -0.37
N ASN A 62 -10.42 -4.52 -1.58
CA ASN A 62 -11.77 -5.03 -1.83
C ASN A 62 -11.78 -6.52 -2.23
N VAL A 63 -10.77 -7.30 -1.81
CA VAL A 63 -10.68 -8.76 -2.06
C VAL A 63 -10.73 -9.08 -3.56
N ASN A 64 -10.01 -8.30 -4.36
CA ASN A 64 -9.97 -8.39 -5.83
C ASN A 64 -11.35 -8.24 -6.50
N ARG A 65 -12.33 -7.65 -5.78
CA ARG A 65 -13.63 -7.27 -6.36
C ARG A 65 -13.58 -5.82 -6.82
N GLY A 66 -13.48 -5.66 -8.13
CA GLY A 66 -13.36 -4.36 -8.77
C GLY A 66 -11.94 -4.06 -9.19
N LEU A 67 -11.77 -2.84 -9.71
CA LEU A 67 -10.49 -2.39 -10.26
C LEU A 67 -10.07 -1.12 -9.55
N ARG A 68 -8.80 -1.08 -9.14
CA ARG A 68 -8.12 0.16 -8.77
C ARG A 68 -7.22 0.62 -9.92
N LYS A 69 -6.74 1.85 -9.84
CA LYS A 69 -5.77 2.39 -10.81
C LYS A 69 -4.34 2.11 -10.35
N ALA A 70 -3.37 2.24 -11.24
CA ALA A 70 -1.95 2.12 -10.89
C ALA A 70 -1.51 3.19 -9.87
N VAL A 71 -2.07 4.41 -9.97
CA VAL A 71 -2.01 5.42 -8.92
C VAL A 71 -3.27 5.30 -8.06
N TYR A 72 -3.11 4.98 -6.78
CA TYR A 72 -4.25 4.66 -5.92
C TYR A 72 -4.01 5.06 -4.46
N THR A 73 -5.07 4.96 -3.67
CA THR A 73 -4.99 4.89 -2.21
C THR A 73 -5.73 3.63 -1.78
N PRO A 74 -5.27 2.87 -0.76
CA PRO A 74 -5.95 1.65 -0.34
C PRO A 74 -7.43 1.87 0.02
N PHE A 75 -7.75 3.00 0.64
CA PHE A 75 -9.12 3.43 0.93
C PHE A 75 -9.15 4.93 1.22
N LEU A 76 -10.32 5.56 1.16
CA LEU A 76 -10.45 7.03 1.22
C LEU A 76 -9.98 7.66 2.55
N GLN A 77 -10.08 6.93 3.65
CA GLN A 77 -9.64 7.36 4.98
C GLN A 77 -8.22 6.87 5.35
N SER A 78 -7.42 6.45 4.37
CA SER A 78 -6.06 5.98 4.60
C SER A 78 -5.21 7.03 5.35
N VAL A 79 -4.29 6.54 6.18
CA VAL A 79 -3.29 7.36 6.87
C VAL A 79 -1.90 6.81 6.53
N PRO A 80 -0.98 7.63 5.98
CA PRO A 80 -1.14 9.04 5.62
C PRO A 80 -2.15 9.27 4.47
N ARG A 81 -2.72 10.47 4.40
CA ARG A 81 -3.63 10.88 3.30
C ARG A 81 -2.82 11.22 2.05
N GLN A 82 -2.24 10.19 1.44
CA GLN A 82 -1.39 10.29 0.27
C GLN A 82 -1.70 9.13 -0.68
N TYR A 83 -1.46 9.36 -1.97
CA TYR A 83 -1.53 8.30 -2.97
C TYR A 83 -0.26 7.44 -2.94
N VAL A 84 -0.30 6.31 -3.64
CA VAL A 84 0.81 5.39 -3.90
C VAL A 84 0.76 5.04 -5.38
N ILE A 85 1.93 4.88 -6.01
CA ILE A 85 2.03 4.34 -7.36
C ILE A 85 2.52 2.89 -7.25
N ASP A 86 1.79 1.97 -7.87
CA ASP A 86 2.19 0.57 -7.98
C ASP A 86 3.20 0.41 -9.11
N ASP A 87 4.44 0.07 -8.77
CA ASP A 87 5.54 -0.12 -9.72
C ASP A 87 5.36 -1.33 -10.63
N LYS A 88 4.63 -2.35 -10.17
CA LYS A 88 4.39 -3.59 -10.94
C LYS A 88 3.35 -3.41 -12.03
N VAL A 89 2.45 -2.45 -11.84
CA VAL A 89 1.31 -2.21 -12.74
C VAL A 89 1.55 -0.96 -13.59
N CYS A 90 2.21 0.06 -13.06
CA CYS A 90 2.42 1.31 -13.76
C CYS A 90 3.33 1.14 -15.00
N ILE A 91 2.80 1.49 -16.17
CA ILE A 91 3.52 1.39 -17.45
C ILE A 91 4.78 2.27 -17.54
N HIS A 92 4.93 3.24 -16.64
CA HIS A 92 6.16 4.02 -16.53
C HIS A 92 7.35 3.12 -16.19
N PHE A 93 7.20 2.14 -15.30
CA PHE A 93 8.31 1.27 -14.92
C PHE A 93 8.54 0.10 -15.89
N SER A 94 7.54 -0.24 -16.72
CA SER A 94 7.70 -1.29 -17.73
C SER A 94 8.28 -0.77 -19.06
N GLU A 95 7.84 0.41 -19.51
CA GLU A 95 8.17 0.95 -20.85
C GLU A 95 8.81 2.35 -20.81
N GLU A 96 9.02 2.95 -19.62
CA GLU A 96 9.57 4.30 -19.41
C GLU A 96 8.83 5.45 -20.16
N ALA A 97 7.62 5.20 -20.66
CA ALA A 97 6.97 6.09 -21.62
C ALA A 97 5.91 7.04 -21.03
N CYS A 98 5.31 6.70 -19.88
CA CYS A 98 4.14 7.44 -19.37
C CYS A 98 4.50 8.44 -18.27
N GLN A 99 4.21 9.73 -18.49
CA GLN A 99 4.39 10.80 -17.49
C GLN A 99 3.12 11.64 -17.24
N LYS A 100 1.96 11.16 -17.73
CA LYS A 100 0.70 11.93 -17.69
C LYS A 100 0.27 12.36 -16.28
N CYS A 101 0.51 11.52 -15.27
CA CYS A 101 0.16 11.87 -13.88
C CYS A 101 1.10 12.94 -13.30
N VAL A 102 2.34 13.00 -13.76
CA VAL A 102 3.32 14.04 -13.37
C VAL A 102 2.91 15.39 -13.94
N GLU A 103 2.52 15.41 -15.22
CA GLU A 103 2.06 16.62 -15.92
C GLU A 103 0.86 17.29 -15.22
N ASP A 104 -0.10 16.49 -14.74
CA ASP A 104 -1.31 17.00 -14.08
C ASP A 104 -1.06 17.36 -12.59
N CYS A 105 0.03 16.89 -11.98
CA CYS A 105 0.32 17.15 -10.57
C CYS A 105 0.83 18.58 -10.36
N LYS A 106 -0.07 19.52 -10.06
CA LYS A 106 0.26 20.94 -9.79
C LYS A 106 1.31 21.15 -8.68
N LYS A 107 1.41 20.22 -7.73
CA LYS A 107 2.36 20.26 -6.63
C LYS A 107 3.70 19.60 -6.96
N HIS A 108 3.82 18.98 -8.14
CA HIS A 108 5.01 18.22 -8.55
C HIS A 108 5.43 17.19 -7.49
N ALA A 109 4.45 16.58 -6.83
CA ALA A 109 4.67 15.64 -5.74
C ALA A 109 4.92 14.20 -6.23
N ILE A 110 4.91 13.93 -7.54
CA ILE A 110 5.18 12.60 -8.08
C ILE A 110 6.66 12.53 -8.48
N ASP A 111 7.35 11.53 -7.95
CA ASP A 111 8.77 11.32 -8.16
C ASP A 111 9.05 9.83 -8.42
N PHE A 112 9.25 9.48 -9.69
CA PHE A 112 9.57 8.12 -10.10
C PHE A 112 11.02 7.70 -9.80
N SER A 113 11.89 8.64 -9.40
CA SER A 113 13.28 8.34 -9.09
C SER A 113 13.48 7.78 -7.68
N GLN A 114 12.43 7.73 -6.86
CA GLN A 114 12.47 7.12 -5.54
C GLN A 114 12.90 5.65 -5.64
N VAL A 115 13.86 5.26 -4.81
CA VAL A 115 14.36 3.89 -4.70
C VAL A 115 14.01 3.30 -3.35
N VAL A 116 14.16 1.98 -3.23
CA VAL A 116 14.07 1.30 -1.95
C VAL A 116 15.19 1.79 -1.02
N GLU A 117 14.82 2.15 0.20
CA GLU A 117 15.75 2.59 1.24
C GLU A 117 15.80 1.53 2.35
N GLU A 118 16.98 1.27 2.89
CA GLU A 118 17.13 0.46 4.10
C GLU A 118 17.67 1.33 5.23
N GLU A 119 17.01 1.27 6.38
CA GLU A 119 17.33 2.04 7.57
C GLU A 119 17.51 1.08 8.76
N THR A 120 18.47 1.36 9.63
CA THR A 120 18.68 0.58 10.85
C THR A 120 18.25 1.37 12.06
N VAL A 121 17.37 0.79 12.87
CA VAL A 121 16.85 1.40 14.10
C VAL A 121 17.20 0.55 15.30
N HIS A 122 17.51 1.21 16.42
CA HIS A 122 17.82 0.55 17.69
C HIS A 122 16.64 0.67 18.65
N VAL A 123 16.16 -0.47 19.15
CA VAL A 123 14.99 -0.51 20.06
C VAL A 123 15.20 -1.48 21.22
N GLY A 124 14.55 -1.22 22.35
CA GLY A 124 14.63 -2.10 23.52
C GLY A 124 13.63 -3.26 23.52
N ALA A 125 12.50 -3.11 22.83
CA ALA A 125 11.41 -4.07 22.82
C ALA A 125 10.71 -4.10 21.45
N ILE A 126 10.10 -5.24 21.13
CA ILE A 126 9.37 -5.47 19.88
C ILE A 126 7.98 -5.99 20.24
N ILE A 127 6.94 -5.42 19.62
CA ILE A 127 5.56 -5.88 19.73
C ILE A 127 5.13 -6.39 18.36
N ALA A 128 4.83 -7.69 18.26
CA ALA A 128 4.33 -8.30 17.03
C ALA A 128 2.80 -8.18 16.97
N ALA A 129 2.30 -7.41 16.00
CA ALA A 129 0.87 -7.18 15.77
C ALA A 129 0.52 -7.24 14.27
N THR A 130 1.04 -8.24 13.56
CA THR A 130 0.91 -8.39 12.09
C THR A 130 -0.47 -8.86 11.61
N GLY A 131 -1.40 -9.11 12.54
CA GLY A 131 -2.79 -9.46 12.22
C GLY A 131 -2.98 -10.91 11.77
N ILE A 132 -4.00 -11.13 10.94
CA ILE A 132 -4.41 -12.45 10.44
C ILE A 132 -4.77 -12.36 8.96
N ARG A 133 -4.74 -13.49 8.25
CA ARG A 133 -5.21 -13.62 6.86
C ARG A 133 -6.51 -14.44 6.85
N PRO A 134 -7.56 -14.02 6.11
CA PRO A 134 -8.73 -14.85 5.89
C PRO A 134 -8.36 -16.20 5.26
N TYR A 135 -9.11 -17.25 5.61
CA TYR A 135 -8.98 -18.54 4.94
C TYR A 135 -9.49 -18.42 3.51
N ASP A 136 -8.80 -19.09 2.57
CA ASP A 136 -9.21 -19.21 1.17
C ASP A 136 -9.92 -20.56 0.95
N PRO A 137 -11.26 -20.58 0.79
CA PRO A 137 -12.02 -21.81 0.59
C PRO A 137 -12.13 -22.21 -0.89
N THR A 138 -11.26 -21.73 -1.80
CA THR A 138 -11.33 -22.02 -3.24
C THR A 138 -11.40 -23.54 -3.50
N GLY A 139 -12.44 -23.95 -4.22
CA GLY A 139 -12.71 -25.36 -4.54
C GLY A 139 -13.55 -26.10 -3.50
N LEU A 140 -13.88 -25.49 -2.36
CA LEU A 140 -14.79 -26.04 -1.35
C LEU A 140 -16.17 -25.41 -1.45
N TYR A 141 -17.21 -26.22 -1.27
CA TYR A 141 -18.61 -25.76 -1.20
C TYR A 141 -19.07 -24.89 -2.40
N GLY A 142 -18.41 -25.04 -3.55
CA GLY A 142 -18.69 -24.25 -4.76
C GLY A 142 -18.03 -22.86 -4.79
N TYR A 143 -17.23 -22.48 -3.79
CA TYR A 143 -16.52 -21.20 -3.79
C TYR A 143 -15.42 -21.16 -4.87
N GLY A 144 -15.38 -20.08 -5.64
CA GLY A 144 -14.51 -19.91 -6.80
C GLY A 144 -15.01 -20.59 -8.08
N ASP A 145 -16.16 -21.27 -8.04
CA ASP A 145 -16.78 -21.88 -9.21
C ASP A 145 -17.65 -20.86 -9.95
N SER A 146 -17.42 -20.69 -11.26
CA SER A 146 -18.20 -19.76 -12.10
C SER A 146 -19.69 -20.09 -12.17
N ARG A 147 -20.09 -21.32 -11.81
CA ARG A 147 -21.50 -21.75 -11.72
C ARG A 147 -22.22 -21.20 -10.49
N PHE A 148 -21.49 -20.81 -9.45
CA PHE A 148 -22.05 -20.35 -8.17
C PHE A 148 -21.52 -18.95 -7.80
N PRO A 149 -21.85 -17.90 -8.57
CA PRO A 149 -21.30 -16.56 -8.38
C PRO A 149 -21.71 -15.91 -7.05
N ASP A 150 -22.80 -16.38 -6.44
CA ASP A 150 -23.35 -15.85 -5.18
C ASP A 150 -22.77 -16.56 -3.94
N VAL A 151 -21.89 -17.55 -4.11
CA VAL A 151 -21.13 -18.16 -3.00
C VAL A 151 -19.92 -17.26 -2.73
N ILE A 152 -20.01 -16.49 -1.66
CA ILE A 152 -18.99 -15.51 -1.25
C ILE A 152 -18.51 -15.77 0.19
N THR A 153 -17.30 -15.32 0.48
CA THR A 153 -16.74 -15.31 1.83
C THR A 153 -17.31 -14.16 2.66
N SER A 154 -17.19 -14.28 3.98
CA SER A 154 -17.54 -13.18 4.90
C SER A 154 -16.74 -11.91 4.61
N MET A 155 -15.49 -12.01 4.16
CA MET A 155 -14.67 -10.84 3.88
C MET A 155 -15.13 -10.11 2.61
N GLU A 156 -15.54 -10.85 1.58
CA GLU A 156 -16.13 -10.25 0.38
C GLU A 156 -17.46 -9.56 0.70
N LEU A 157 -18.31 -10.16 1.52
CA LEU A 157 -19.59 -9.56 1.94
C LEU A 157 -19.36 -8.20 2.65
N GLU A 158 -18.33 -8.08 3.48
CA GLU A 158 -17.96 -6.82 4.16
C GLU A 158 -17.45 -5.73 3.21
N ARG A 159 -17.12 -6.06 1.96
CA ARG A 159 -16.64 -5.12 0.93
C ARG A 159 -17.69 -4.76 -0.13
N MET A 160 -18.87 -5.38 -0.08
CA MET A 160 -20.01 -5.08 -0.94
C MET A 160 -20.75 -3.83 -0.47
#